data_AF-A0A7Y2ID54-F1
#
_entry.id   AF-A0A7Y2ID54-F1
#
_cell.length_a   1.000
_cell.length_b   1.000
_cell.length_c   1.000
_cell.angle_alpha   90.00
_cell.angle_beta   90.00
_cell.angle_gamma   90.00
#
_symmetry.space_group_name_H-M   'P 1'
#
loop_
_entity.id
_entity.type
_entity.pdbx_description
1 polymer ?
#
loop_
_entity_poly.entity_id
_entity_poly.type
_entity_poly.pdbx_seq_one_letter_code
_entity_poly.pdbx_strand_id
1 'polypeptide(L)'
;MATNADTHSGLDATLNLQRKAALTGGGAFDHAGRVRVERMANFDMSRTIFGGLEGLPKLFMAEKLGKEPVWNDRAAAEVEAAYAEAQATHPAPKIDQRLIDFMVAECDFSMEHADGTFLEHLVFCHNYAARYYPGHSSNVALLHSIMGTATNTFAMDAAKIPELRKLLTDFEALQVEVFPSTLRLFYNNEFLTELEQNSHRLHKLDALHLNRVIDNEPLTIDTENLWINLNYHLMHFVDFMPPANWGTHRSDPLLQMFQRLSSLLDRAGKRQAQVEVTFPTAKAAPVGEDRTVMGRIVGLLPPSVSLKLARKS
;
A
#
# COMPACT_ATOMS: atom_id res chain seq x y z
N MET A 1 -8.03 18.10 -38.04
CA MET A 1 -7.59 18.68 -36.75
C MET A 1 -8.83 18.89 -35.91
N ALA A 2 -9.19 17.89 -35.11
CA ALA A 2 -10.26 18.01 -34.12
C ALA A 2 -9.55 18.12 -32.76
N THR A 3 -9.72 19.26 -32.11
CA THR A 3 -9.23 19.55 -30.77
C THR A 3 -10.11 18.81 -29.76
N ASN A 4 -9.64 17.68 -29.25
CA ASN A 4 -10.19 17.09 -28.03
C ASN A 4 -9.68 17.90 -26.84
N ALA A 5 -10.37 19.00 -26.55
CA ALA A 5 -10.32 19.63 -25.25
C ALA A 5 -11.42 19.00 -24.39
N ASP A 6 -11.26 17.72 -24.06
CA ASP A 6 -11.92 17.18 -22.86
C ASP A 6 -11.07 17.65 -21.68
N THR A 7 -11.56 18.69 -21.01
CA THR A 7 -11.07 19.08 -19.69
C THR A 7 -11.30 17.90 -18.75
N HIS A 8 -10.27 17.06 -18.54
CA HIS A 8 -10.28 16.00 -17.53
C HIS A 8 -10.42 16.61 -16.14
N SER A 9 -11.66 16.85 -15.72
CA SER A 9 -11.98 17.35 -14.39
C SER A 9 -11.84 16.22 -13.37
N GLY A 10 -10.62 16.07 -12.83
CA GLY A 10 -10.33 15.18 -11.71
C GLY A 10 -9.95 13.74 -12.09
N LEU A 11 -9.12 13.14 -11.25
CA LEU A 11 -8.92 11.69 -11.18
C LEU A 11 -10.20 11.06 -10.59
N ASP A 12 -11.12 10.62 -11.45
CA ASP A 12 -12.31 9.90 -10.99
C ASP A 12 -11.96 8.43 -10.74
N ALA A 13 -11.74 8.08 -9.47
CA ALA A 13 -11.52 6.71 -9.05
C ALA A 13 -12.63 6.26 -8.10
N THR A 14 -13.46 5.32 -8.55
CA THR A 14 -14.50 4.72 -7.71
C THR A 14 -13.86 3.74 -6.73
N LEU A 15 -13.78 4.12 -5.46
CA LEU A 15 -13.21 3.26 -4.42
C LEU A 15 -14.07 2.01 -4.20
N ASN A 16 -13.44 0.86 -4.07
CA ASN A 16 -14.09 -0.38 -3.66
C ASN A 16 -14.57 -0.33 -2.19
N LEU A 17 -15.41 -1.29 -1.81
CA LEU A 17 -15.99 -1.35 -0.46
C LEU A 17 -14.95 -1.50 0.65
N GLN A 18 -13.83 -2.18 0.41
CA GLN A 18 -12.78 -2.34 1.42
C GLN A 18 -12.09 -1.00 1.71
N ARG A 19 -11.76 -0.23 0.67
CA ARG A 19 -11.19 1.12 0.78
C ARG A 19 -12.16 2.10 1.43
N LYS A 20 -13.44 2.02 1.08
CA LYS A 20 -14.50 2.79 1.76
C LYS A 20 -14.59 2.44 3.25
N ALA A 21 -14.59 1.15 3.59
CA ALA A 21 -14.59 0.71 4.98
C ALA A 21 -13.36 1.23 5.74
N ALA A 22 -12.18 1.14 5.14
CA ALA A 22 -10.94 1.66 5.73
C ALA A 22 -10.98 3.18 5.96
N LEU A 23 -11.46 3.95 4.97
CA LEU A 23 -11.63 5.41 5.09
C LEU A 23 -12.66 5.82 6.14
N THR A 24 -13.70 5.02 6.35
CA THR A 24 -14.72 5.32 7.37
C THR A 24 -14.25 4.95 8.78
N GLY A 25 -13.57 3.80 8.92
CA GLY A 25 -13.10 3.30 10.20
C GLY A 25 -11.74 3.85 10.64
N GLY A 26 -10.99 4.49 9.73
CA GLY A 26 -9.65 5.02 10.03
C GLY A 26 -8.60 3.96 10.23
N GLY A 27 -8.69 2.84 9.50
CA GLY A 27 -7.81 1.72 9.73
C GLY A 27 -8.01 0.54 8.79
N ALA A 28 -7.36 -0.57 9.12
CA ALA A 28 -7.56 -1.85 8.47
C ALA A 28 -8.28 -2.82 9.41
N PHE A 29 -9.25 -3.56 8.88
CA PHE A 29 -10.13 -4.41 9.68
C PHE A 29 -10.26 -5.81 9.09
N ASP A 30 -10.32 -6.81 9.96
CA ASP A 30 -10.70 -8.17 9.56
C ASP A 30 -12.23 -8.25 9.44
N HIS A 31 -12.73 -8.35 8.21
CA HIS A 31 -14.17 -8.44 7.94
C HIS A 31 -14.69 -9.88 7.85
N ALA A 32 -14.02 -10.85 8.50
CA ALA A 32 -14.51 -12.23 8.60
C ALA A 32 -15.99 -12.28 9.06
N GLY A 33 -16.81 -13.03 8.33
CA GLY A 33 -18.26 -13.12 8.55
C GLY A 33 -19.10 -12.01 7.89
N ARG A 34 -18.47 -10.90 7.47
CA ARG A 34 -19.10 -9.84 6.66
C ARG A 34 -18.78 -9.99 5.16
N VAL A 35 -17.64 -10.61 4.87
CA VAL A 35 -17.10 -10.82 3.52
C VAL A 35 -16.87 -12.31 3.28
N ARG A 36 -17.21 -12.77 2.08
CA ARG A 36 -16.70 -14.04 1.52
C ARG A 36 -15.51 -13.73 0.62
N VAL A 37 -14.48 -14.55 0.67
CA VAL A 37 -13.32 -14.43 -0.21
C VAL A 37 -13.43 -15.54 -1.25
N GLU A 38 -13.74 -15.14 -2.47
CA GLU A 38 -14.00 -16.05 -3.58
C GLU A 38 -12.84 -16.01 -4.58
N ARG A 39 -12.66 -17.09 -5.35
CA ARG A 39 -11.63 -17.12 -6.39
C ARG A 39 -12.18 -16.52 -7.67
N MET A 40 -11.40 -15.64 -8.27
CA MET A 40 -11.73 -15.04 -9.56
C MET A 40 -11.64 -16.11 -10.67
N ALA A 41 -12.72 -16.28 -11.45
CA ALA A 41 -12.78 -17.31 -12.49
C ALA A 41 -11.76 -17.09 -13.62
N ASN A 42 -11.44 -15.83 -13.94
CA ASN A 42 -10.61 -15.44 -15.09
C ASN A 42 -9.35 -14.68 -14.67
N PHE A 43 -8.81 -14.96 -13.47
CA PHE A 43 -7.58 -14.29 -13.02
C PHE A 43 -6.38 -14.68 -13.90
N ASP A 44 -5.78 -13.68 -14.55
CA ASP A 44 -4.59 -13.83 -15.37
C ASP A 44 -3.42 -13.05 -14.76
N MET A 45 -2.55 -13.78 -14.07
CA MET A 45 -1.37 -13.20 -13.43
C MET A 45 -0.38 -12.59 -14.44
N SER A 46 -0.41 -12.99 -15.72
CA SER A 46 0.49 -12.45 -16.74
C SER A 46 0.21 -10.98 -17.06
N ARG A 47 -0.97 -10.47 -16.67
CA ARG A 47 -1.40 -9.09 -16.83
C ARG A 47 -1.07 -8.19 -15.62
N THR A 48 -0.20 -8.67 -14.73
CA THR A 48 0.22 -7.96 -13.51
C THR A 48 1.75 -7.81 -13.50
N ILE A 49 2.29 -6.98 -12.60
CA ILE A 49 3.75 -6.89 -12.34
C ILE A 49 4.39 -8.23 -11.98
N PHE A 50 3.59 -9.19 -11.54
CA PHE A 50 4.04 -10.53 -11.19
C PHE A 50 4.04 -11.50 -12.38
N GLY A 51 3.70 -11.04 -13.59
CA GLY A 51 3.59 -11.89 -14.78
C GLY A 51 4.87 -12.63 -15.15
N GLY A 52 6.03 -12.02 -14.86
CA GLY A 52 7.36 -12.60 -15.07
C GLY A 52 7.79 -13.63 -14.02
N LEU A 53 7.00 -13.88 -12.96
CA LEU A 53 7.33 -14.90 -11.97
C LEU A 53 7.23 -16.31 -12.58
N GLU A 54 8.09 -17.20 -12.10
CA GLU A 54 8.08 -18.62 -12.47
C GLU A 54 8.05 -19.53 -11.23
N GLY A 55 7.66 -20.79 -11.42
CA GLY A 55 7.71 -21.82 -10.37
C GLY A 55 6.88 -21.52 -9.10
N LEU A 56 7.47 -21.79 -7.93
CA LEU A 56 6.81 -21.62 -6.63
C LEU A 56 6.39 -20.16 -6.33
N PRO A 57 7.21 -19.12 -6.59
CA PRO A 57 6.78 -17.72 -6.48
C PRO A 57 5.51 -17.39 -7.29
N LYS A 58 5.42 -17.85 -8.53
CA LYS A 58 4.23 -17.67 -9.38
C LYS A 58 2.99 -18.32 -8.76
N LEU A 59 3.11 -19.56 -8.30
CA LEU A 59 1.99 -20.25 -7.65
C LEU A 59 1.53 -19.56 -6.36
N PHE A 60 2.50 -19.08 -5.56
CA PHE A 60 2.24 -18.32 -4.34
C PHE A 60 1.51 -17.00 -4.62
N MET A 61 1.98 -16.21 -5.59
CA MET A 61 1.34 -14.95 -5.99
C MET A 61 -0.03 -15.18 -6.64
N ALA A 62 -0.19 -16.18 -7.48
CA ALA A 62 -1.48 -16.48 -8.10
C ALA A 62 -2.55 -16.87 -7.06
N GLU A 63 -2.19 -17.64 -6.03
CA GLU A 63 -3.11 -17.96 -4.93
C GLU A 63 -3.47 -16.72 -4.10
N LYS A 64 -2.54 -15.76 -3.96
CA LYS A 64 -2.76 -14.53 -3.19
C LYS A 64 -3.64 -13.53 -3.95
N LEU A 65 -3.37 -13.32 -5.24
CA LEU A 65 -3.97 -12.28 -6.06
C LEU A 65 -5.27 -12.72 -6.77
N GLY A 66 -5.43 -14.02 -7.05
CA GLY A 66 -6.60 -14.56 -7.75
C GLY A 66 -7.86 -14.68 -6.88
N LYS A 67 -8.10 -13.68 -6.04
CA LYS A 67 -9.18 -13.66 -5.05
C LYS A 67 -9.89 -12.31 -5.06
N GLU A 68 -11.20 -12.33 -4.86
CA GLU A 68 -12.02 -11.13 -4.74
C GLU A 68 -12.91 -11.18 -3.48
N PRO A 69 -13.11 -10.04 -2.80
CA PRO A 69 -14.05 -9.94 -1.69
C PRO A 69 -15.49 -9.79 -2.20
N VAL A 70 -16.37 -10.69 -1.78
CA VAL A 70 -17.82 -10.58 -1.95
C VAL A 70 -18.45 -10.21 -0.62
N TRP A 71 -18.89 -8.95 -0.50
CA TRP A 71 -19.53 -8.43 0.71
C TRP A 71 -20.96 -8.95 0.82
N ASN A 72 -21.41 -9.26 2.03
CA ASN A 72 -22.83 -9.49 2.24
C ASN A 72 -23.62 -8.18 2.08
N ASP A 73 -24.86 -8.25 1.59
CA ASP A 73 -25.66 -7.07 1.20
C ASP A 73 -25.78 -6.05 2.33
N ARG A 74 -26.00 -6.54 3.56
CA ARG A 74 -26.12 -5.70 4.74
C ARG A 74 -24.82 -4.94 5.03
N ALA A 75 -23.68 -5.63 5.02
CA ALA A 75 -22.38 -5.03 5.31
C ALA A 75 -21.96 -4.06 4.20
N ALA A 76 -22.24 -4.39 2.94
CA ALA A 76 -22.03 -3.48 1.82
C ALA A 76 -22.85 -2.19 1.99
N ALA A 77 -24.15 -2.31 2.30
CA ALA A 77 -25.01 -1.14 2.53
C ALA A 77 -24.56 -0.29 3.73
N GLU A 78 -24.15 -0.93 4.83
CA GLU A 78 -23.59 -0.23 6.00
C GLU A 78 -22.33 0.56 5.65
N VAL A 79 -21.40 -0.04 4.88
CA VAL A 79 -20.17 0.62 4.44
C VAL A 79 -20.46 1.78 3.50
N GLU A 80 -21.36 1.61 2.53
CA GLU A 80 -21.75 2.68 1.60
C GLU A 80 -22.40 3.86 2.34
N ALA A 81 -23.31 3.57 3.28
CA ALA A 81 -23.97 4.60 4.08
C ALA A 81 -22.95 5.37 4.94
N ALA A 82 -22.06 4.66 5.64
CA ALA A 82 -21.01 5.27 6.44
C ALA A 82 -20.04 6.10 5.59
N TYR A 83 -19.71 5.63 4.38
CA TYR A 83 -18.83 6.34 3.47
C TYR A 83 -19.49 7.61 2.93
N ALA A 84 -20.76 7.55 2.55
CA ALA A 84 -21.52 8.73 2.11
C ALA A 84 -21.59 9.79 3.21
N GLU A 85 -21.87 9.40 4.46
CA GLU A 85 -21.86 10.30 5.61
C GLU A 85 -20.46 10.89 5.87
N ALA A 86 -19.44 10.05 5.82
CA ALA A 86 -18.06 10.44 6.02
C ALA A 86 -17.57 11.44 4.96
N GLN A 87 -17.99 11.29 3.69
CA GLN A 87 -17.70 12.21 2.61
C GLN A 87 -18.49 13.51 2.69
N ALA A 88 -19.74 13.47 3.17
CA ALA A 88 -20.54 14.68 3.40
C ALA A 88 -19.95 15.53 4.53
N THR A 89 -19.41 14.89 5.57
CA THR A 89 -18.87 15.58 6.75
C THR A 89 -17.43 16.03 6.55
N HIS A 90 -16.60 15.17 5.94
CA HIS A 90 -15.17 15.40 5.73
C HIS A 90 -14.83 15.03 4.28
N PRO A 91 -15.16 15.90 3.30
CA PRO A 91 -14.91 15.61 1.90
C PRO A 91 -13.42 15.44 1.63
N ALA A 92 -13.09 14.51 0.74
CA ALA A 92 -11.72 14.35 0.26
C ALA A 92 -11.17 15.67 -0.30
N PRO A 93 -9.91 16.04 0.01
CA PRO A 93 -9.31 17.22 -0.58
C PRO A 93 -9.15 17.05 -2.09
N LYS A 94 -9.28 18.16 -2.82
CA LYS A 94 -9.03 18.18 -4.26
C LYS A 94 -7.54 17.96 -4.52
N ILE A 95 -7.23 17.02 -5.40
CA ILE A 95 -5.88 16.83 -5.93
C ILE A 95 -5.57 18.00 -6.88
N ASP A 96 -4.35 18.55 -6.81
CA ASP A 96 -3.88 19.58 -7.73
C ASP A 96 -3.92 19.06 -9.17
N GLN A 97 -4.59 19.78 -10.07
CA GLN A 97 -4.71 19.41 -11.47
C GLN A 97 -3.35 19.24 -12.14
N ARG A 98 -2.32 20.01 -11.75
CA ARG A 98 -0.98 19.86 -12.32
C ARG A 98 -0.35 18.51 -12.01
N LEU A 99 -0.65 17.94 -10.83
CA LEU A 99 -0.21 16.60 -10.47
C LEU A 99 -0.99 15.54 -11.25
N ILE A 100 -2.30 15.74 -11.44
CA ILE A 100 -3.12 14.87 -12.28
C ILE A 100 -2.58 14.85 -13.71
N ASP A 101 -2.33 16.02 -14.28
CA ASP A 101 -1.82 16.15 -15.65
C ASP A 101 -0.47 15.47 -15.80
N PHE A 102 0.43 15.62 -14.81
CA PHE A 102 1.70 14.89 -14.79
C PHE A 102 1.48 13.37 -14.71
N MET A 103 0.64 12.89 -13.80
CA MET A 103 0.38 11.45 -13.65
C MET A 103 -0.22 10.84 -14.92
N VAL A 104 -1.12 11.55 -15.60
CA VAL A 104 -1.78 11.07 -16.83
C VAL A 104 -0.84 11.13 -18.04
N ALA A 105 -0.06 12.20 -18.17
CA ALA A 105 0.81 12.40 -19.34
C ALA A 105 2.14 11.65 -19.22
N GLU A 106 2.68 11.55 -18.01
CA GLU A 106 4.07 11.16 -17.79
C GLU A 106 4.23 9.79 -17.12
N CYS A 107 3.16 9.20 -16.55
CA CYS A 107 3.21 7.89 -15.93
C CYS A 107 2.47 6.81 -16.74
N ASP A 108 3.07 5.62 -16.81
CA ASP A 108 2.46 4.40 -17.32
C ASP A 108 2.00 3.50 -16.17
N PHE A 109 0.71 3.62 -15.83
CA PHE A 109 0.09 2.79 -14.79
C PHE A 109 -0.40 1.43 -15.31
N SER A 110 -0.29 1.15 -16.61
CA SER A 110 -0.69 -0.13 -17.19
C SER A 110 0.24 -1.27 -16.76
N MET A 111 1.46 -0.94 -16.36
CA MET A 111 2.45 -1.91 -15.90
C MET A 111 2.10 -2.52 -14.55
N GLU A 112 1.41 -1.78 -13.67
CA GLU A 112 1.14 -2.20 -12.29
C GLU A 112 -0.10 -3.10 -12.17
N HIS A 113 -1.21 -2.60 -12.70
CA HIS A 113 -2.47 -3.31 -12.79
C HIS A 113 -3.16 -2.94 -14.10
N ALA A 114 -3.24 -3.88 -15.05
CA ALA A 114 -3.84 -3.67 -16.36
C ALA A 114 -5.36 -3.34 -16.34
N ASP A 115 -5.98 -3.28 -15.16
CA ASP A 115 -7.40 -2.99 -14.93
C ASP A 115 -7.66 -1.59 -14.31
N GLY A 116 -6.61 -0.78 -14.12
CA GLY A 116 -6.75 0.60 -13.60
C GLY A 116 -6.86 0.71 -12.08
N THR A 117 -6.81 -0.40 -11.34
CA THR A 117 -6.90 -0.42 -9.86
C THR A 117 -5.75 0.30 -9.15
N PHE A 118 -4.63 0.53 -9.84
CA PHE A 118 -3.50 1.31 -9.31
C PHE A 118 -3.87 2.77 -9.08
N LEU A 119 -4.64 3.39 -9.98
CA LEU A 119 -5.04 4.79 -9.80
C LEU A 119 -6.01 4.94 -8.62
N GLU A 120 -6.89 3.96 -8.45
CA GLU A 120 -7.79 3.85 -7.30
C GLU A 120 -7.01 3.69 -5.99
N HIS A 121 -5.91 2.93 -5.99
CA HIS A 121 -4.98 2.82 -4.86
C HIS A 121 -4.38 4.19 -4.49
N LEU A 122 -3.85 4.93 -5.47
CA LEU A 122 -3.23 6.24 -5.22
C LEU A 122 -4.24 7.26 -4.68
N VAL A 123 -5.45 7.30 -5.24
CA VAL A 123 -6.54 8.18 -4.76
C VAL A 123 -6.98 7.78 -3.35
N PHE A 124 -7.09 6.48 -3.05
CA PHE A 124 -7.36 6.02 -1.70
C PHE A 124 -6.29 6.49 -0.71
N CYS A 125 -5.02 6.26 -1.01
CA CYS A 125 -3.90 6.63 -0.14
C CYS A 125 -3.85 8.15 0.10
N HIS A 126 -4.08 8.95 -0.94
CA HIS A 126 -4.22 10.40 -0.81
C HIS A 126 -5.32 10.79 0.17
N ASN A 127 -6.54 10.27 -0.02
CA ASN A 127 -7.70 10.60 0.80
C ASN A 127 -7.52 10.12 2.25
N TYR A 128 -6.91 8.95 2.42
CA TYR A 128 -6.65 8.38 3.73
C TYR A 128 -5.60 9.22 4.49
N ALA A 129 -4.50 9.59 3.84
CA ALA A 129 -3.46 10.43 4.43
C ALA A 129 -4.00 11.82 4.82
N ALA A 130 -4.81 12.44 3.97
CA ALA A 130 -5.42 13.73 4.29
C ALA A 130 -6.27 13.67 5.57
N ARG A 131 -6.97 12.56 5.78
CA ARG A 131 -7.89 12.39 6.92
C ARG A 131 -7.17 11.95 8.19
N TYR A 132 -6.20 11.07 8.07
CA TYR A 132 -5.59 10.35 9.19
C TYR A 132 -4.12 10.69 9.44
N TYR A 133 -3.54 11.58 8.63
CA TYR A 133 -2.24 12.19 8.87
C TYR A 133 -2.19 13.68 8.45
N PRO A 134 -3.15 14.51 8.92
CA PRO A 134 -3.37 15.87 8.41
C PRO A 134 -2.22 16.87 8.66
N GLY A 135 -1.24 16.50 9.48
CA GLY A 135 -0.04 17.32 9.72
C GLY A 135 0.99 17.28 8.58
N HIS A 136 0.80 16.40 7.59
CA HIS A 136 1.72 16.23 6.47
C HIS A 136 0.96 16.11 5.14
N SER A 137 1.65 16.37 4.02
CA SER A 137 1.00 16.44 2.70
C SER A 137 0.47 15.09 2.19
N SER A 138 -0.82 15.04 1.86
CA SER A 138 -1.44 13.88 1.20
C SER A 138 -0.87 13.60 -0.20
N ASN A 139 -0.22 14.57 -0.84
CA ASN A 139 0.43 14.38 -2.14
C ASN A 139 1.57 13.35 -2.06
N VAL A 140 2.22 13.22 -0.91
CA VAL A 140 3.20 12.15 -0.69
C VAL A 140 2.52 10.79 -0.90
N ALA A 141 1.38 10.58 -0.26
CA ALA A 141 0.60 9.34 -0.38
C ALA A 141 -0.08 9.19 -1.76
N LEU A 142 -0.28 10.26 -2.52
CA LEU A 142 -0.73 10.17 -3.90
C LEU A 142 0.36 9.66 -4.84
N LEU A 143 1.61 10.07 -4.62
CA LEU A 143 2.72 9.88 -5.55
C LEU A 143 3.72 8.81 -5.10
N HIS A 144 3.52 8.24 -3.90
CA HIS A 144 4.48 7.37 -3.21
C HIS A 144 5.01 6.18 -4.04
N SER A 145 4.24 5.70 -5.01
CA SER A 145 4.56 4.51 -5.82
C SER A 145 4.88 4.82 -7.29
N ILE A 146 4.80 6.06 -7.75
CA ILE A 146 5.06 6.37 -9.19
C ILE A 146 6.54 6.17 -9.56
N MET A 147 7.42 6.32 -8.56
CA MET A 147 8.86 6.07 -8.67
C MET A 147 9.25 4.61 -8.32
N GLY A 148 8.26 3.73 -8.11
CA GLY A 148 8.44 2.30 -7.94
C GLY A 148 7.63 1.68 -6.80
N THR A 149 7.22 0.42 -6.97
CA THR A 149 6.45 -0.37 -5.99
C THR A 149 7.27 -1.49 -5.35
N ALA A 150 8.48 -1.14 -4.92
CA ALA A 150 9.46 -2.08 -4.39
C ALA A 150 9.81 -3.26 -5.32
N THR A 151 9.51 -3.16 -6.60
CA THR A 151 10.08 -3.99 -7.68
C THR A 151 10.93 -3.08 -8.59
N ASN A 152 11.48 -3.63 -9.68
CA ASN A 152 12.16 -2.83 -10.71
C ASN A 152 11.17 -2.33 -11.78
N THR A 153 9.90 -2.16 -11.40
CA THR A 153 8.85 -1.59 -12.25
C THR A 153 8.58 -0.17 -11.76
N PHE A 154 8.58 0.78 -12.69
CA PHE A 154 8.43 2.20 -12.42
C PHE A 154 7.35 2.77 -13.33
N ALA A 155 6.45 3.58 -12.79
CA ALA A 155 5.41 4.21 -13.58
C ALA A 155 5.98 5.37 -14.43
N MET A 156 7.08 6.00 -14.01
CA MET A 156 7.76 7.06 -14.77
C MET A 156 9.24 6.75 -15.00
N ASP A 157 9.84 7.41 -15.99
CA ASP A 157 11.28 7.40 -16.23
C ASP A 157 12.01 8.31 -15.21
N ALA A 158 13.20 7.91 -14.75
CA ALA A 158 14.05 8.71 -13.87
C ALA A 158 14.36 10.11 -14.42
N ALA A 159 14.46 10.26 -15.75
CA ALA A 159 14.69 11.55 -16.40
C ALA A 159 13.58 12.59 -16.11
N LYS A 160 12.40 12.15 -15.66
CA LYS A 160 11.25 13.03 -15.33
C LYS A 160 11.26 13.55 -13.89
N ILE A 161 12.18 13.07 -13.05
CA ILE A 161 12.30 13.52 -11.64
C ILE A 161 12.45 15.05 -11.53
N PRO A 162 13.26 15.75 -12.34
CA PRO A 162 13.37 17.21 -12.28
C PRO A 162 12.06 17.93 -12.61
N GLU A 163 11.18 17.35 -13.43
CA GLU A 163 9.88 17.93 -13.76
C GLU A 163 8.87 17.70 -12.64
N LEU A 164 8.83 16.48 -12.09
CA LEU A 164 8.03 16.17 -10.90
C LEU A 164 8.37 17.11 -9.73
N ARG A 165 9.67 17.33 -9.45
CA ARG A 165 10.11 18.23 -8.37
C ARG A 165 9.59 19.66 -8.50
N LYS A 166 9.37 20.16 -9.72
CA LYS A 166 8.81 21.51 -9.94
C LYS A 166 7.35 21.63 -9.49
N LEU A 167 6.66 20.50 -9.33
CA LEU A 167 5.27 20.42 -8.90
C LEU A 167 5.14 20.21 -7.39
N LEU A 168 6.24 19.92 -6.70
CA LEU A 168 6.28 19.52 -5.30
C LEU A 168 7.01 20.55 -4.45
N THR A 169 6.66 20.60 -3.17
CA THR A 169 7.53 21.19 -2.14
C THR A 169 8.76 20.32 -1.91
N ASP A 170 9.82 20.89 -1.31
CA ASP A 170 11.04 20.13 -0.96
C ASP A 170 10.73 18.93 -0.05
N PHE A 171 9.80 19.12 0.89
CA PHE A 171 9.32 18.05 1.77
C PHE A 171 8.65 16.92 0.98
N GLU A 172 7.71 17.25 0.09
CA GLU A 172 7.01 16.25 -0.71
C GLU A 172 7.98 15.50 -1.64
N ALA A 173 8.89 16.22 -2.30
CA ALA A 173 9.91 15.63 -3.15
C ALA A 173 10.77 14.61 -2.39
N LEU A 174 11.29 14.99 -1.21
CA LEU A 174 12.07 14.10 -0.37
C LEU A 174 11.30 12.81 0.00
N GLN A 175 10.06 12.96 0.43
CA GLN A 175 9.24 11.84 0.91
C GLN A 175 8.79 10.92 -0.23
N VAL A 176 8.43 11.47 -1.40
CA VAL A 176 8.07 10.71 -2.60
C VAL A 176 9.28 9.93 -3.12
N GLU A 177 10.47 10.52 -3.10
CA GLU A 177 11.69 9.85 -3.57
C GLU A 177 12.17 8.73 -2.65
N VAL A 178 12.03 8.89 -1.33
CA VAL A 178 12.51 7.89 -0.38
C VAL A 178 11.56 6.71 -0.23
N PHE A 179 10.26 6.91 -0.40
CA PHE A 179 9.25 5.90 -0.12
C PHE A 179 9.49 4.57 -0.85
N PRO A 180 9.72 4.51 -2.17
CA PRO A 180 9.97 3.24 -2.87
C PRO A 180 11.18 2.48 -2.34
N SER A 181 12.25 3.20 -2.00
CA SER A 181 13.48 2.61 -1.48
C SER A 181 13.29 2.07 -0.06
N THR A 182 12.62 2.81 0.83
CA THR A 182 12.25 2.31 2.16
C THR A 182 11.32 1.10 2.07
N LEU A 183 10.37 1.09 1.13
CA LEU A 183 9.50 -0.07 0.89
C LEU A 183 10.33 -1.31 0.50
N ARG A 184 11.35 -1.17 -0.37
CA ARG A 184 12.26 -2.27 -0.73
C ARG A 184 13.04 -2.79 0.49
N LEU A 185 13.43 -1.91 1.41
CA LEU A 185 14.08 -2.30 2.67
C LEU A 185 13.16 -3.13 3.58
N PHE A 186 11.85 -2.87 3.59
CA PHE A 186 10.91 -3.72 4.32
C PHE A 186 10.85 -5.14 3.78
N TYR A 187 10.81 -5.29 2.46
CA TYR A 187 10.90 -6.62 1.84
C TYR A 187 12.22 -7.33 2.19
N ASN A 188 13.29 -6.59 2.48
CA ASN A 188 14.56 -7.15 2.96
C ASN A 188 14.53 -7.60 4.44
N ASN A 189 13.48 -7.38 5.26
CA ASN A 189 13.35 -7.74 6.70
C ASN A 189 14.48 -7.26 7.65
N GLU A 190 15.72 -7.14 7.18
CA GLU A 190 16.90 -6.73 7.93
C GLU A 190 16.72 -5.33 8.49
N PHE A 191 16.07 -4.43 7.73
CA PHE A 191 15.83 -3.06 8.17
C PHE A 191 14.97 -2.98 9.45
N LEU A 192 13.79 -3.60 9.46
CA LEU A 192 12.95 -3.63 10.67
C LEU A 192 13.64 -4.38 11.81
N THR A 193 14.36 -5.46 11.50
CA THR A 193 15.13 -6.22 12.50
C THR A 193 16.21 -5.37 13.15
N GLU A 194 16.94 -4.58 12.36
CA GLU A 194 17.96 -3.68 12.84
C GLU A 194 17.36 -2.59 13.72
N LEU A 195 16.27 -1.95 13.30
CA LEU A 195 15.57 -0.95 14.12
C LEU A 195 15.06 -1.55 15.44
N GLU A 196 14.51 -2.76 15.41
CA GLU A 196 14.02 -3.45 16.61
C GLU A 196 15.16 -3.80 17.59
N GLN A 197 16.25 -4.39 17.09
CA GLN A 197 17.43 -4.74 17.89
C GLN A 197 18.11 -3.51 18.50
N ASN A 198 18.02 -2.37 17.82
CA ASN A 198 18.60 -1.11 18.25
C ASN A 198 17.59 -0.15 18.91
N SER A 199 16.41 -0.66 19.29
CA SER A 199 15.32 0.12 19.92
C SER A 199 15.80 1.00 21.10
N HIS A 200 16.70 0.47 21.93
CA HIS A 200 17.31 1.15 23.07
C HIS A 200 18.11 2.43 22.72
N ARG A 201 18.53 2.58 21.46
CA ARG A 201 19.34 3.71 20.98
C ARG A 201 18.73 4.47 19.80
N LEU A 202 17.45 4.26 19.49
CA LEU A 202 16.77 4.98 18.39
C LEU A 202 16.74 6.50 18.59
N HIS A 203 16.83 6.98 19.83
CA HIS A 203 16.98 8.42 20.13
C HIS A 203 18.32 9.00 19.65
N LYS A 204 19.29 8.16 19.27
CA LYS A 204 20.59 8.54 18.70
C LYS A 204 20.66 8.32 17.19
N LEU A 205 19.56 7.87 16.57
CA LEU A 205 19.50 7.79 15.12
C LEU A 205 19.67 9.21 14.57
N ASP A 206 20.50 9.36 13.55
CA ASP A 206 20.80 10.66 12.94
C ASP A 206 20.19 10.71 11.54
N ALA A 207 20.55 9.76 10.69
CA ALA A 207 20.06 9.64 9.33
C ALA A 207 19.95 8.18 8.86
N LEU A 208 19.16 7.98 7.80
CA LEU A 208 19.18 6.79 6.96
C LEU A 208 19.84 7.14 5.63
N HIS A 209 20.84 6.37 5.25
CA HIS A 209 21.52 6.45 3.95
C HIS A 209 21.12 5.25 3.10
N LEU A 210 20.66 5.51 1.87
CA LEU A 210 20.20 4.49 0.93
C LEU A 210 20.37 4.98 -0.52
N ASN A 211 20.06 4.13 -1.48
CA ASN A 211 20.02 4.51 -2.89
C ASN A 211 18.56 4.49 -3.37
N ARG A 212 18.21 5.43 -4.26
CA ARG A 212 16.91 5.43 -4.94
C ARG A 212 16.75 4.19 -5.79
N VAL A 213 15.60 3.54 -5.72
CA VAL A 213 15.36 2.29 -6.47
C VAL A 213 15.35 2.50 -7.99
N ILE A 214 14.90 3.67 -8.45
CA ILE A 214 14.67 3.96 -9.87
C ILE A 214 15.95 4.19 -10.68
N ASP A 215 16.97 4.80 -10.08
CA ASP A 215 18.21 5.20 -10.77
C ASP A 215 19.48 4.98 -9.95
N ASN A 216 19.35 4.40 -8.76
CA ASN A 216 20.45 4.13 -7.83
C ASN A 216 21.20 5.38 -7.33
N GLU A 217 20.64 6.59 -7.51
CA GLU A 217 21.26 7.80 -6.96
C GLU A 217 21.27 7.76 -5.42
N PRO A 218 22.35 8.24 -4.77
CA PRO A 218 22.42 8.31 -3.32
C PRO A 218 21.31 9.20 -2.75
N LEU A 219 20.70 8.74 -1.66
CA LEU A 219 19.68 9.47 -0.93
C LEU A 219 20.00 9.40 0.57
N THR A 220 19.72 10.49 1.27
CA THR A 220 19.86 10.57 2.72
C THR A 220 18.65 11.28 3.27
N ILE A 221 18.06 10.71 4.32
CA ILE A 221 16.98 11.36 5.07
C ILE A 221 17.38 11.43 6.53
N ASP A 222 17.08 12.54 7.18
CA ASP A 222 17.27 12.67 8.63
C ASP A 222 16.25 11.81 9.40
N THR A 223 16.45 11.74 10.70
CA THR A 223 15.62 10.92 11.59
C THR A 223 14.18 11.40 11.70
N GLU A 224 13.92 12.70 11.61
CA GLU A 224 12.55 13.22 11.66
C GLU A 224 11.77 12.80 10.41
N ASN A 225 12.36 13.01 9.24
CA ASN A 225 11.82 12.60 7.96
C ASN A 225 11.67 11.09 7.86
N LEU A 226 12.56 10.30 8.49
CA LEU A 226 12.40 8.86 8.57
C LEU A 226 11.12 8.47 9.33
N TRP A 227 10.89 9.04 10.51
CA TRP A 227 9.67 8.72 11.27
C TRP A 227 8.40 9.11 10.51
N ILE A 228 8.44 10.24 9.80
CA ILE A 228 7.34 10.67 8.92
C ILE A 228 7.12 9.64 7.80
N ASN A 229 8.19 9.23 7.13
CA ASN A 229 8.13 8.26 6.04
C ASN A 229 7.57 6.90 6.50
N LEU A 230 8.00 6.43 7.67
CA LEU A 230 7.49 5.20 8.28
C LEU A 230 5.98 5.27 8.60
N ASN A 231 5.45 6.46 8.90
CA ASN A 231 3.99 6.64 9.07
C ASN A 231 3.24 6.61 7.73
N TYR A 232 3.82 7.13 6.64
CA TYR A 232 3.24 6.92 5.30
C TYR A 232 3.17 5.44 4.94
N HIS A 233 4.21 4.67 5.24
CA HIS A 233 4.19 3.23 5.03
C HIS A 233 3.17 2.50 5.90
N LEU A 234 2.98 2.93 7.15
CA LEU A 234 1.94 2.40 8.03
C LEU A 234 0.54 2.57 7.41
N MET A 235 0.25 3.75 6.85
CA MET A 235 -1.01 4.00 6.14
C MET A 235 -1.11 3.20 4.83
N HIS A 236 -0.02 3.12 4.06
CA HIS A 236 0.03 2.35 2.82
C HIS A 236 -0.35 0.88 3.04
N PHE A 237 0.10 0.26 4.14
CA PHE A 237 -0.26 -1.12 4.44
C PHE A 237 -1.77 -1.36 4.63
N VAL A 238 -2.57 -0.33 4.96
CA VAL A 238 -4.02 -0.47 5.14
C VAL A 238 -4.68 -1.03 3.88
N ASP A 239 -4.25 -0.61 2.69
CA ASP A 239 -4.85 -1.02 1.43
C ASP A 239 -4.51 -2.47 1.03
N PHE A 240 -3.41 -3.01 1.56
CA PHE A 240 -2.91 -4.34 1.20
C PHE A 240 -3.28 -5.42 2.19
N MET A 241 -4.05 -5.09 3.23
CA MET A 241 -4.51 -6.09 4.18
C MET A 241 -5.55 -7.00 3.54
N PRO A 242 -5.55 -8.32 3.82
CA PRO A 242 -6.63 -9.19 3.39
C PRO A 242 -7.98 -8.62 3.83
N PRO A 243 -9.05 -8.74 3.03
CA PRO A 243 -10.37 -8.24 3.44
C PRO A 243 -10.94 -8.98 4.65
N ALA A 244 -10.53 -10.24 4.86
CA ALA A 244 -11.01 -11.08 5.96
C ALA A 244 -9.98 -12.16 6.33
N ASN A 245 -10.23 -12.85 7.44
CA ASN A 245 -9.53 -14.05 7.89
C ASN A 245 -8.06 -13.82 8.25
N TRP A 246 -7.72 -12.70 8.89
CA TRP A 246 -6.34 -12.38 9.26
C TRP A 246 -5.74 -13.44 10.18
N GLY A 247 -6.55 -14.01 11.08
CA GLY A 247 -6.15 -15.15 11.93
C GLY A 247 -5.74 -16.40 11.14
N THR A 248 -6.30 -16.60 9.94
CA THR A 248 -5.89 -17.67 9.02
C THR A 248 -4.60 -17.31 8.28
N HIS A 249 -4.45 -16.03 7.91
CA HIS A 249 -3.36 -15.49 7.10
C HIS A 249 -2.22 -14.88 7.91
N ARG A 250 -2.06 -15.24 9.18
CA ARG A 250 -1.00 -14.70 10.07
C ARG A 250 0.42 -14.85 9.54
N SER A 251 0.65 -15.86 8.70
CA SER A 251 1.94 -16.09 8.05
C SER A 251 2.15 -15.24 6.79
N ASP A 252 1.17 -14.42 6.39
CA ASP A 252 1.31 -13.48 5.29
C ASP A 252 2.42 -12.45 5.60
N PRO A 253 3.40 -12.27 4.69
CA PRO A 253 4.50 -11.34 4.92
C PRO A 253 4.06 -9.88 5.09
N LEU A 254 3.05 -9.40 4.34
CA LEU A 254 2.57 -8.02 4.43
C LEU A 254 1.90 -7.78 5.78
N LEU A 255 1.06 -8.71 6.24
CA LEU A 255 0.42 -8.62 7.55
C LEU A 255 1.46 -8.57 8.68
N GLN A 256 2.53 -9.35 8.57
CA GLN A 256 3.63 -9.30 9.54
C GLN A 256 4.43 -8.01 9.47
N MET A 257 4.73 -7.50 8.28
CA MET A 257 5.42 -6.21 8.13
C MET A 257 4.58 -5.08 8.72
N PHE A 258 3.27 -5.07 8.46
CA PHE A 258 2.35 -4.10 9.04
C PHE A 258 2.34 -4.18 10.57
N GLN A 259 2.21 -5.38 11.14
CA GLN A 259 2.26 -5.59 12.58
C GLN A 259 3.58 -5.13 13.21
N ARG A 260 4.71 -5.45 12.57
CA ARG A 260 6.05 -5.06 13.06
C ARG A 260 6.24 -3.55 13.02
N LEU A 261 5.89 -2.91 11.90
CA LEU A 261 5.99 -1.45 11.76
C LEU A 261 5.08 -0.74 12.77
N SER A 262 3.83 -1.17 12.87
CA SER A 262 2.86 -0.70 13.87
C SER A 262 3.44 -0.77 15.28
N SER A 263 3.93 -1.95 15.68
CA SER A 263 4.52 -2.16 17.01
C SER A 263 5.80 -1.36 17.24
N LEU A 264 6.63 -1.20 16.22
CA LEU A 264 7.86 -0.40 16.29
C LEU A 264 7.54 1.07 16.55
N LEU A 265 6.60 1.65 15.79
CA LEU A 265 6.19 3.04 15.94
C LEU A 265 5.57 3.30 17.32
N ASP A 266 4.76 2.37 17.84
CA ASP A 266 4.19 2.47 19.19
C ASP A 266 5.27 2.43 20.27
N ARG A 267 6.16 1.43 20.22
CA ARG A 267 7.26 1.30 21.20
C ARG A 267 8.24 2.47 21.15
N ALA A 268 8.46 3.06 19.98
CA ALA A 268 9.33 4.22 19.82
C ALA A 268 8.65 5.54 20.20
N GLY A 269 7.33 5.55 20.44
CA GLY A 269 6.56 6.80 20.62
C GLY A 269 6.56 7.67 19.36
N LYS A 270 6.59 7.03 18.18
CA LYS A 270 6.70 7.67 16.86
C LYS A 270 5.52 7.37 15.93
N ARG A 271 4.44 6.77 16.44
CA ARG A 271 3.16 6.74 15.72
C ARG A 271 2.58 8.14 15.68
N GLN A 272 2.45 8.69 14.48
CA GLN A 272 1.91 10.02 14.22
C GLN A 272 0.64 9.94 13.36
N ALA A 273 0.60 9.02 12.39
CA ALA A 273 -0.60 8.73 11.61
C ALA A 273 -1.60 7.91 12.44
N GLN A 274 -2.88 8.21 12.28
CA GLN A 274 -3.98 7.47 12.88
C GLN A 274 -4.29 6.24 12.03
N VAL A 275 -3.98 5.06 12.56
CA VAL A 275 -4.26 3.79 11.89
C VAL A 275 -4.80 2.83 12.92
N GLU A 276 -6.11 2.67 12.91
CA GLU A 276 -6.83 1.71 13.73
C GLU A 276 -6.58 0.29 13.20
N VAL A 277 -6.06 -0.57 14.06
CA VAL A 277 -5.76 -1.95 13.67
C VAL A 277 -5.71 -2.85 14.89
N THR A 278 -6.32 -4.03 14.77
CA THR A 278 -6.19 -5.12 15.76
C THR A 278 -5.66 -6.36 15.08
N PHE A 279 -4.41 -6.73 15.41
CA PHE A 279 -3.79 -7.92 14.84
C PHE A 279 -4.26 -9.21 15.55
N PRO A 280 -4.45 -10.31 14.81
CA PRO A 280 -4.86 -11.58 15.38
C PRO A 280 -3.77 -12.18 16.30
N THR A 281 -4.16 -12.54 17.52
CA THR A 281 -3.25 -13.16 18.51
C THR A 281 -3.12 -14.67 18.33
N ALA A 282 -4.13 -15.33 17.77
CA ALA A 282 -4.21 -16.78 17.58
C ALA A 282 -4.53 -17.15 16.12
N LYS A 283 -4.14 -18.37 15.73
CA LYS A 283 -4.54 -18.93 14.44
C LYS A 283 -6.03 -19.28 14.51
N ALA A 284 -6.79 -18.88 13.50
CA ALA A 284 -8.21 -19.20 13.37
C ALA A 284 -8.47 -20.01 12.10
N ALA A 285 -9.60 -20.70 12.06
CA ALA A 285 -10.11 -21.27 10.81
C ALA A 285 -10.69 -20.15 9.93
N PRO A 286 -10.60 -20.24 8.60
CA PRO A 286 -11.21 -19.25 7.72
C PRO A 286 -12.74 -19.29 7.82
N VAL A 287 -13.36 -18.11 7.73
CA VAL A 287 -14.81 -17.92 7.63
C VAL A 287 -15.10 -17.37 6.24
N GLY A 288 -15.97 -18.05 5.49
CA GLY A 288 -16.37 -17.59 4.15
C GLY A 288 -15.25 -17.57 3.11
N GLU A 289 -14.19 -18.38 3.28
CA GLU A 289 -13.10 -18.52 2.31
C GLU A 289 -12.77 -20.00 2.08
N ASP A 290 -12.88 -20.44 0.83
CA ASP A 290 -12.49 -21.78 0.43
C ASP A 290 -11.04 -21.80 -0.04
N ARG A 291 -10.18 -22.47 0.74
CA ARG A 291 -8.75 -22.59 0.46
C ARG A 291 -8.44 -23.86 -0.31
N THR A 292 -7.70 -23.70 -1.41
CA THR A 292 -7.16 -24.84 -2.17
C THR A 292 -6.16 -25.65 -1.35
N VAL A 293 -5.88 -26.88 -1.80
CA VAL A 293 -4.82 -27.70 -1.21
C VAL A 293 -3.49 -26.95 -1.19
N MET A 294 -3.15 -26.27 -2.29
CA MET A 294 -1.94 -25.44 -2.37
C MET A 294 -2.01 -24.23 -1.43
N GLY A 295 -3.15 -23.53 -1.39
CA GLY A 295 -3.36 -22.42 -0.47
C GLY A 295 -3.18 -22.83 0.99
N ARG A 296 -3.64 -24.04 1.37
CA ARG A 296 -3.43 -24.62 2.71
C ARG A 296 -1.95 -24.90 2.98
N ILE A 297 -1.25 -25.53 2.04
CA ILE A 297 0.19 -25.84 2.15
C ILE A 297 1.01 -24.54 2.29
N VAL A 298 0.74 -23.56 1.44
CA VAL A 298 1.38 -22.24 1.47
C VAL A 298 1.19 -21.57 2.83
N GLY A 299 -0.01 -21.63 3.42
CA GLY A 299 -0.25 -21.05 4.74
C GLY A 299 0.43 -21.77 5.90
N LEU A 300 1.08 -22.91 5.66
CA LEU A 300 1.94 -23.60 6.64
C LEU A 300 3.41 -23.19 6.51
N LEU A 301 3.79 -22.46 5.46
CA LEU A 301 5.17 -22.03 5.28
C LEU A 301 5.59 -21.05 6.39
N PRO A 302 6.83 -21.17 6.90
CA PRO A 302 7.38 -20.17 7.80
C PRO A 302 7.41 -18.79 7.14
N PRO A 303 7.19 -17.70 7.88
CA PRO A 303 7.23 -16.35 7.34
C PRO A 303 8.49 -15.99 6.54
N SER A 304 9.65 -16.48 6.99
CA SER A 304 10.93 -16.26 6.32
C SER A 304 10.99 -16.91 4.93
N VAL A 305 10.28 -18.01 4.72
CA VAL A 305 10.16 -18.68 3.42
C VAL A 305 9.16 -17.94 2.53
N SER A 306 7.99 -17.58 3.08
CA SER A 306 6.99 -16.78 2.35
C SER A 306 7.55 -15.45 1.87
N LEU A 307 8.34 -14.76 2.70
CA LEU A 307 8.99 -13.51 2.31
C LEU A 307 10.07 -13.74 1.24
N LYS A 308 10.89 -14.81 1.33
CA LYS A 308 11.86 -15.13 0.27
C LYS A 308 11.18 -15.37 -1.08
N LEU A 309 10.00 -16.00 -1.07
CA LEU A 309 9.19 -16.17 -2.29
C LEU A 309 8.66 -14.83 -2.81
N ALA A 310 8.24 -13.93 -1.91
CA ALA A 310 7.81 -12.57 -2.25
C ALA A 310 8.94 -11.60 -2.63
N ARG A 311 10.22 -11.92 -2.37
CA ARG A 311 11.39 -11.10 -2.79
C ARG A 311 11.82 -11.33 -4.23
N LYS A 312 11.42 -12.47 -4.82
CA LYS A 312 11.81 -12.85 -6.19
C LYS A 312 10.87 -12.28 -7.25
N SER A 313 9.90 -11.46 -6.84
CA SER A 313 9.12 -10.56 -7.69
C SER A 313 9.78 -9.20 -7.84
#